data_AF-A0A7S0IVK0-F1
#
_entry.id   AF-A0A7S0IVK0-F1
#
_cell.length_a   1.000
_cell.length_b   1.000
_cell.length_c   1.000
_cell.angle_alpha   90.00
_cell.angle_beta   90.00
_cell.angle_gamma   90.00
#
_symmetry.space_group_name_H-M   'P 1'
#
loop_
_entity.id
_entity.type
_entity.pdbx_description
1 polymer ?
#
loop_
_entity_poly.entity_id
_entity_poly.type
_entity_poly.pdbx_seq_one_letter_code
_entity_poly.pdbx_strand_id
1 'polypeptide(L)'
;TFGRRYLHTEIAPLNPPHIRKNGISRILRFSVLIHNPGSEARGTAFGREHSFVAFDYGRCTVPQCSARWRELGFYVGCQHQLPSARHAYEDAVWYSLPGACPSLGFEQMTRSCKLAERGGECAAPNGEHECTWHVRLVAAVALDELIGVSSYEELHASGGREYDPETDRGVGTSFWDGIHDAEKNKDRIYEAQKLFARKFHLQPLQLPEPACG
;
A
#
# COMPACT_ATOMS: atom_id res chain seq x y z
N THR A 1 -5.72 7.08 -1.04
CA THR A 1 -5.48 6.15 -2.16
C THR A 1 -5.51 4.72 -1.62
N PHE A 2 -6.26 3.83 -2.25
CA PHE A 2 -6.34 2.43 -1.80
C PHE A 2 -5.34 1.59 -2.60
N GLY A 3 -4.57 0.74 -1.91
CA GLY A 3 -3.78 -0.32 -2.55
C GLY A 3 -4.72 -1.42 -3.06
N ARG A 4 -5.53 -1.11 -4.09
CA ARG A 4 -6.68 -1.90 -4.55
C ARG A 4 -6.31 -3.38 -4.76
N ARG A 5 -5.23 -3.60 -5.52
CA ARG A 5 -4.67 -4.94 -5.76
C ARG A 5 -3.87 -5.49 -4.57
N TYR A 6 -3.15 -4.64 -3.84
CA TYR A 6 -2.22 -5.07 -2.78
C TYR A 6 -2.95 -5.79 -1.63
N LEU A 7 -4.09 -5.25 -1.20
CA LEU A 7 -4.88 -5.88 -0.13
C LEU A 7 -5.29 -7.31 -0.50
N HIS A 8 -5.75 -7.50 -1.73
CA HIS A 8 -6.08 -8.83 -2.23
C HIS A 8 -4.83 -9.72 -2.32
N THR A 9 -3.74 -9.27 -2.93
CA THR A 9 -2.51 -10.07 -3.09
C THR A 9 -1.89 -10.51 -1.76
N GLU A 10 -1.96 -9.67 -0.73
CA GLU A 10 -1.28 -9.93 0.54
C GLU A 10 -2.18 -10.56 1.60
N ILE A 11 -3.50 -10.34 1.58
CA ILE A 11 -4.39 -10.79 2.66
C ILE A 11 -5.09 -12.10 2.30
N ALA A 12 -5.73 -12.17 1.12
CA ALA A 12 -6.59 -13.28 0.76
C ALA A 12 -5.89 -14.64 0.55
N PRO A 13 -4.67 -14.77 0.00
CA PRO A 13 -4.23 -16.07 -0.51
C PRO A 13 -3.62 -17.03 0.51
N LEU A 14 -3.16 -16.57 1.69
CA LEU A 14 -2.35 -17.42 2.58
C LEU A 14 -3.02 -17.85 3.88
N ASN A 15 -4.24 -17.37 4.20
CA ASN A 15 -5.04 -17.62 5.42
C ASN A 15 -4.31 -18.38 6.55
N PRO A 16 -3.20 -17.84 7.10
CA PRO A 16 -2.44 -18.57 8.08
C PRO A 16 -3.27 -18.65 9.37
N PRO A 17 -3.22 -19.77 10.11
CA PRO A 17 -3.90 -19.82 11.39
C PRO A 17 -3.30 -18.75 12.33
N HIS A 18 -4.15 -18.14 13.16
CA HIS A 18 -3.83 -17.17 14.22
C HIS A 18 -3.38 -15.77 13.77
N ILE A 19 -2.70 -15.62 12.63
CA ILE A 19 -2.24 -14.31 12.15
C ILE A 19 -2.41 -14.16 10.64
N ARG A 20 -2.89 -12.99 10.19
CA ARG A 20 -2.87 -12.62 8.77
C ARG A 20 -1.43 -12.56 8.27
N LYS A 21 -1.22 -12.79 6.97
CA LYS A 21 0.09 -12.64 6.33
C LYS A 21 0.73 -11.31 6.75
N ASN A 22 2.00 -11.36 7.17
CA ASN A 22 2.79 -10.22 7.62
C ASN A 22 2.16 -9.41 8.79
N GLY A 23 1.19 -9.95 9.53
CA GLY A 23 0.50 -9.23 10.60
C GLY A 23 -0.37 -8.06 10.11
N ILE A 24 -0.75 -8.03 8.83
CA ILE A 24 -1.56 -6.97 8.25
C ILE A 24 -2.94 -6.99 8.93
N SER A 25 -3.30 -5.93 9.64
CA SER A 25 -4.56 -5.85 10.41
C SER A 25 -5.41 -4.62 10.09
N ARG A 26 -4.86 -3.67 9.32
CA ARG A 26 -5.48 -2.37 9.08
C ARG A 26 -5.19 -1.87 7.68
N ILE A 27 -6.11 -1.06 7.17
CA ILE A 27 -5.90 -0.25 5.98
C ILE A 27 -5.67 1.18 6.43
N LEU A 28 -4.59 1.78 5.95
CA LEU A 28 -4.20 3.14 6.29
C LEU A 28 -4.45 4.07 5.09
N ARG A 29 -4.97 5.26 5.37
CA ARG A 29 -5.06 6.37 4.40
C ARG A 29 -4.06 7.44 4.79
N PHE A 30 -3.28 7.87 3.82
CA PHE A 30 -2.28 8.91 3.99
C PHE A 30 -2.58 10.13 3.12
N SER A 31 -2.19 11.30 3.61
CA SER A 31 -1.96 12.50 2.79
C SER A 31 -0.47 12.54 2.49
N VAL A 32 -0.11 12.74 1.23
CA VAL A 32 1.28 12.81 0.79
C VAL A 32 1.51 14.15 0.12
N LEU A 33 2.53 14.88 0.56
CA LEU A 33 3.09 16.02 -0.17
C LEU A 33 4.36 15.54 -0.85
N ILE A 34 4.54 15.90 -2.12
CA ILE A 34 5.63 15.39 -2.95
C ILE A 34 6.23 16.54 -3.74
N HIS A 35 7.55 16.59 -3.75
CA HIS A 35 8.34 17.42 -4.62
C HIS A 35 9.55 16.59 -5.06
N ASN A 36 9.44 15.90 -6.18
CA ASN A 36 10.54 15.10 -6.71
C ASN A 36 11.60 15.98 -7.38
N PRO A 37 12.88 15.57 -7.41
CA PRO A 37 13.92 16.30 -8.12
C PRO A 37 13.58 16.49 -9.61
N GLY A 38 13.56 17.75 -10.06
CA GLY A 38 13.19 18.11 -11.44
C GLY A 38 11.71 17.89 -11.82
N SER A 39 10.82 17.71 -10.84
CA SER A 39 9.38 17.48 -11.09
C SER A 39 8.62 18.68 -11.65
N GLU A 40 9.09 19.91 -11.38
CA GLU A 40 8.51 21.14 -11.96
C GLU A 40 8.47 21.12 -13.49
N ALA A 41 9.44 20.43 -14.13
CA ALA A 41 9.50 20.27 -15.58
C ALA A 41 8.60 19.14 -16.13
N ARG A 42 8.06 18.27 -15.27
CA ARG A 42 7.41 17.00 -15.66
C ARG A 42 5.90 16.95 -15.44
N GLY A 43 5.33 17.89 -14.68
CA GLY A 43 3.87 18.04 -14.52
C GLY A 43 3.18 16.95 -13.69
N THR A 44 3.92 15.99 -13.11
CA THR A 44 3.37 14.94 -12.23
C THR A 44 4.13 14.86 -10.91
N ALA A 45 3.41 14.66 -9.81
CA ALA A 45 3.99 14.56 -8.48
C ALA A 45 4.78 13.23 -8.32
N PHE A 46 4.20 12.10 -8.75
CA PHE A 46 4.89 10.81 -8.77
C PHE A 46 5.66 10.63 -10.09
N GLY A 47 6.86 10.05 -10.00
CA GLY A 47 7.65 9.66 -11.17
C GLY A 47 7.09 8.45 -11.89
N ARG A 48 7.42 8.35 -13.17
CA ARG A 48 7.06 7.24 -14.06
C ARG A 48 7.51 5.88 -13.53
N GLU A 49 7.05 4.81 -14.17
CA GLU A 49 7.33 3.40 -13.81
C GLU A 49 8.81 3.08 -13.49
N HIS A 50 9.77 3.70 -14.18
CA HIS A 50 11.20 3.44 -13.93
C HIS A 50 11.71 3.99 -12.58
N SER A 51 11.00 4.95 -11.99
CA SER A 51 11.28 5.50 -10.66
C SER A 51 10.65 4.70 -9.53
N PHE A 52 9.70 3.80 -9.83
CA PHE A 52 9.12 2.91 -8.83
C PHE A 52 10.15 1.88 -8.36
N VAL A 53 10.14 1.63 -7.06
CA VAL A 53 10.88 0.55 -6.42
C VAL A 53 9.99 -0.20 -5.44
N ALA A 54 10.10 -1.53 -5.42
CA ALA A 54 9.42 -2.36 -4.44
C ALA A 54 10.21 -2.38 -3.12
N PHE A 55 9.48 -2.39 -2.00
CA PHE A 55 10.04 -2.54 -0.67
C PHE A 55 9.47 -3.78 0.00
N ASP A 56 10.32 -4.77 0.30
CA ASP A 56 9.95 -5.94 1.09
C ASP A 56 10.60 -5.84 2.46
N TYR A 57 9.80 -5.91 3.53
CA TYR A 57 10.26 -5.76 4.91
C TYR A 57 11.12 -4.49 5.15
N GLY A 58 10.78 -3.40 4.48
CA GLY A 58 11.49 -2.12 4.58
C GLY A 58 12.69 -1.98 3.65
N ARG A 59 13.10 -3.05 2.96
CA ARG A 59 14.25 -3.07 2.06
C ARG A 59 13.83 -2.91 0.61
N CYS A 60 14.51 -2.03 -0.13
CA CYS A 60 14.41 -1.97 -1.57
C CYS A 60 14.93 -3.27 -2.20
N THR A 61 14.12 -3.90 -3.04
CA THR A 61 14.40 -5.24 -3.59
C THR A 61 14.54 -5.28 -5.10
N VAL A 62 14.38 -4.13 -5.76
CA VAL A 62 14.66 -4.01 -7.20
C VAL A 62 16.18 -3.88 -7.45
N PRO A 63 16.67 -4.21 -8.66
CA PRO A 63 18.08 -4.03 -8.97
C PRO A 63 18.55 -2.57 -8.85
N GLN A 64 19.76 -2.38 -8.31
CA GLN A 64 20.49 -1.12 -8.31
C GLN A 64 19.83 0.06 -7.57
N CYS A 65 19.07 -0.19 -6.50
CA CYS A 65 18.43 0.88 -5.70
C CYS A 65 19.39 2.02 -5.31
N SER A 66 20.58 1.69 -4.78
CA SER A 66 21.58 2.69 -4.37
C SER A 66 22.17 3.50 -5.54
N ALA A 67 22.19 2.95 -6.75
CA ALA A 67 22.60 3.72 -7.93
C ALA A 67 21.48 4.70 -8.33
N ARG A 68 20.24 4.22 -8.37
CA ARG A 68 19.06 5.04 -8.65
C ARG A 68 18.92 6.21 -7.67
N TRP A 69 19.13 5.99 -6.37
CA TRP A 69 19.02 7.08 -5.39
C TRP A 69 20.16 8.08 -5.45
N ARG A 70 21.37 7.66 -5.85
CA ARG A 70 22.47 8.60 -6.10
C ARG A 70 22.19 9.48 -7.31
N GLU A 71 21.60 8.92 -8.35
CA GLU A 71 21.31 9.62 -9.60
C GLU A 71 20.07 10.52 -9.48
N LEU A 72 18.97 9.98 -8.94
CA LEU A 72 17.65 10.61 -8.96
C LEU A 72 17.24 11.19 -7.59
N GLY A 73 18.06 11.03 -6.55
CA GLY A 73 17.65 11.24 -5.17
C GLY A 73 16.70 10.14 -4.67
N PHE A 74 16.18 10.29 -3.46
CA PHE A 74 15.12 9.43 -2.91
C PHE A 74 13.77 9.71 -3.58
N TYR A 75 13.73 9.48 -4.88
CA TYR A 75 12.62 9.76 -5.77
C TYR A 75 11.41 8.88 -5.39
N VAL A 76 10.20 9.46 -5.38
CA VAL A 76 8.95 8.71 -5.22
C VAL A 76 8.33 8.40 -6.58
N GLY A 77 8.09 7.11 -6.81
CA GLY A 77 7.60 6.59 -8.08
C GLY A 77 6.24 5.93 -7.95
N CYS A 78 5.66 5.60 -9.10
CA CYS A 78 4.45 4.82 -9.19
C CYS A 78 4.57 3.76 -10.29
N GLN A 79 3.80 2.69 -10.19
CA GLN A 79 3.75 1.63 -11.19
C GLN A 79 2.31 1.17 -11.40
N HIS A 80 1.84 1.23 -12.66
CA HIS A 80 0.56 0.65 -13.02
C HIS A 80 0.63 -0.87 -12.89
N GLN A 81 -0.38 -1.42 -12.22
CA GLN A 81 -0.54 -2.84 -12.03
C GLN A 81 -1.60 -3.33 -13.02
N LEU A 82 -1.13 -3.96 -14.10
CA LEU A 82 -2.04 -4.57 -15.06
C LEU A 82 -2.94 -5.60 -14.37
N PRO A 83 -4.22 -5.70 -14.79
CA PRO A 83 -5.09 -6.78 -14.37
C PRO A 83 -4.44 -8.14 -14.67
N SER A 84 -4.70 -9.12 -13.82
CA SER A 84 -4.23 -10.49 -14.04
C SER A 84 -5.37 -11.47 -13.76
N ALA A 85 -5.25 -12.69 -14.27
CA ALA A 85 -6.20 -13.77 -13.94
C ALA A 85 -6.32 -13.99 -12.42
N ARG A 86 -5.28 -13.65 -11.65
CA ARG A 86 -5.28 -13.76 -10.18
C ARG A 86 -5.96 -12.58 -9.48
N HIS A 87 -6.03 -11.40 -10.10
CA HIS A 87 -6.53 -10.17 -9.49
C HIS A 87 -7.17 -9.29 -10.57
N ALA A 88 -8.49 -9.27 -10.63
CA ALA A 88 -9.27 -8.47 -11.57
C ALA A 88 -9.50 -7.05 -11.02
N TYR A 89 -8.42 -6.32 -10.72
CA TYR A 89 -8.48 -4.89 -10.41
C TYR A 89 -8.03 -4.07 -11.61
N GLU A 90 -8.97 -3.32 -12.18
CA GLU A 90 -8.69 -2.30 -13.19
C GLU A 90 -7.96 -1.11 -12.56
N ASP A 91 -7.00 -0.56 -13.31
CA ASP A 91 -6.27 0.67 -12.98
C ASP A 91 -5.62 0.71 -11.58
N ALA A 92 -5.20 -0.43 -11.06
CA ALA A 92 -4.47 -0.47 -9.80
C ALA A 92 -3.10 0.21 -9.97
N VAL A 93 -2.72 1.06 -9.02
CA VAL A 93 -1.40 1.72 -9.01
C VAL A 93 -0.68 1.42 -7.70
N TRP A 94 0.59 1.07 -7.79
CA TRP A 94 1.49 0.99 -6.64
C TRP A 94 2.35 2.24 -6.57
N TYR A 95 2.64 2.70 -5.36
CA TYR A 95 3.45 3.89 -5.10
C TYR A 95 4.61 3.50 -4.20
N SER A 96 5.79 4.07 -4.46
CA SER A 96 7.00 3.79 -3.69
C SER A 96 7.47 5.05 -2.97
N LEU A 97 7.52 5.00 -1.64
CA LEU A 97 8.03 6.07 -0.78
C LEU A 97 9.22 5.50 0.02
N PRO A 98 10.47 5.82 -0.33
CA PRO A 98 11.64 5.30 0.37
C PRO A 98 11.65 5.77 1.84
N GLY A 99 11.59 4.87 2.80
CA GLY A 99 11.78 5.22 4.22
C GLY A 99 13.26 5.46 4.56
N ALA A 100 13.55 5.84 5.79
CA ALA A 100 14.93 5.90 6.28
C ALA A 100 15.59 4.50 6.24
N CYS A 101 16.86 4.45 5.84
CA CYS A 101 17.62 3.23 5.61
C CYS A 101 16.94 2.24 4.64
N PRO A 102 16.52 2.66 3.43
CA PRO A 102 15.77 1.81 2.53
C PRO A 102 16.62 0.70 1.90
N SER A 103 17.94 0.67 2.13
CA SER A 103 18.84 -0.41 1.71
C SER A 103 18.81 -1.66 2.60
N LEU A 104 18.25 -1.58 3.82
CA LEU A 104 18.22 -2.69 4.78
C LEU A 104 16.78 -3.04 5.19
N GLY A 105 16.58 -4.29 5.60
CA GLY A 105 15.30 -4.71 6.20
C GLY A 105 15.13 -4.11 7.59
N PHE A 106 13.89 -4.00 8.08
CA PHE A 106 13.55 -3.35 9.35
C PHE A 106 14.42 -3.80 10.54
N GLU A 107 14.68 -5.11 10.65
CA GLU A 107 15.48 -5.69 11.74
C GLU A 107 16.99 -5.40 11.64
N GLN A 108 17.46 -5.05 10.43
CA GLN A 108 18.87 -4.79 10.14
C GLN A 108 19.20 -3.29 10.14
N MET A 109 18.20 -2.41 10.22
CA MET A 109 18.40 -0.97 10.15
C MET A 109 19.22 -0.46 11.34
N THR A 110 20.37 0.13 11.05
CA THR A 110 21.23 0.75 12.05
C THR A 110 21.00 2.26 12.14
N ARG A 111 21.41 2.88 13.26
CA ARG A 111 21.44 4.34 13.38
C ARG A 111 22.30 5.00 12.29
N SER A 112 23.45 4.40 11.97
CA SER A 112 24.34 4.92 10.92
C SER A 112 23.67 4.89 9.55
N CYS A 113 22.97 3.81 9.21
CA CYS A 113 22.23 3.71 7.96
C CYS A 113 21.10 4.73 7.86
N LYS A 114 20.29 4.90 8.92
CA LYS A 114 19.22 5.92 8.94
C LYS A 114 19.73 7.36 8.80
N LEU A 115 20.96 7.62 9.26
CA LEU A 115 21.61 8.92 9.09
C LEU A 115 22.17 9.11 7.68
N ALA A 116 22.74 8.05 7.09
CA ALA A 116 23.32 8.08 5.74
C ALA A 116 22.26 8.07 4.64
N GLU A 117 21.12 7.41 4.88
CA GLU A 117 20.03 7.24 3.93
C GLU A 117 18.72 7.69 4.57
N ARG A 118 18.40 8.98 4.46
CA ARG A 118 17.21 9.55 5.12
C ARG A 118 15.88 9.14 4.45
N GLY A 119 15.92 8.66 3.21
CA GLY A 119 14.73 8.21 2.48
C GLY A 119 13.94 9.32 1.77
N GLY A 120 14.35 10.58 1.87
CA GLY A 120 13.65 11.68 1.21
C GLY A 120 12.47 12.24 2.01
N GLU A 121 12.12 11.65 3.14
CA GLU A 121 11.08 12.22 4.01
C GLU A 121 11.57 13.50 4.70
N CYS A 122 10.84 14.58 4.54
CA CYS A 122 11.09 15.86 5.21
C CYS A 122 9.80 16.63 5.45
N ALA A 123 9.81 17.66 6.30
CA ALA A 123 8.60 18.42 6.64
C ALA A 123 8.09 19.30 5.47
N ALA A 124 9.00 19.78 4.62
CA ALA A 124 8.70 20.67 3.51
C ALA A 124 9.49 20.23 2.26
N PRO A 125 8.96 19.27 1.48
CA PRO A 125 9.57 18.78 0.24
C PRO A 125 9.91 19.92 -0.71
N ASN A 126 11.17 19.96 -1.15
CA ASN A 126 11.72 21.04 -1.96
C ASN A 126 12.39 20.55 -3.27
N GLY A 127 12.32 19.25 -3.57
CA GLY A 127 12.93 18.72 -4.78
C GLY A 127 14.41 18.36 -4.65
N GLU A 128 15.01 18.54 -3.47
CA GLU A 128 16.37 18.07 -3.22
C GLU A 128 16.42 16.55 -3.08
N HIS A 129 17.58 15.95 -3.36
CA HIS A 129 17.75 14.49 -3.37
C HIS A 129 17.36 13.81 -2.05
N GLU A 130 17.43 14.53 -0.93
CA GLU A 130 17.10 14.04 0.42
C GLU A 130 15.80 14.61 1.00
N CYS A 131 15.04 15.41 0.24
CA CYS A 131 13.82 16.07 0.71
C CYS A 131 12.75 16.11 -0.39
N THR A 132 12.16 14.95 -0.63
CA THR A 132 11.30 14.65 -1.78
C THR A 132 9.84 14.43 -1.42
N TRP A 133 9.53 14.02 -0.20
CA TRP A 133 8.15 13.74 0.20
C TRP A 133 7.89 13.97 1.69
N HIS A 134 6.62 14.13 2.04
CA HIS A 134 6.13 14.16 3.41
C HIS A 134 4.83 13.36 3.47
N VAL A 135 4.67 12.51 4.48
CA VAL A 135 3.43 11.77 4.68
C VAL A 135 2.78 12.09 6.02
N ARG A 136 1.46 12.12 6.03
CA ARG A 136 0.66 12.20 7.25
C ARG A 136 -0.40 11.12 7.24
N LEU A 137 -0.50 10.35 8.34
CA LEU A 137 -1.63 9.45 8.54
C LEU A 137 -2.92 10.28 8.68
N VAL A 138 -3.90 9.98 7.84
CA VAL A 138 -5.17 10.69 7.77
C VAL A 138 -6.29 9.87 8.37
N ALA A 139 -6.29 8.56 8.15
CA ALA A 139 -7.28 7.66 8.72
C ALA A 139 -6.78 6.21 8.74
N ALA A 140 -7.41 5.39 9.58
CA ALA A 140 -7.18 3.96 9.64
C ALA A 140 -8.49 3.20 9.90
N VAL A 141 -8.68 2.08 9.22
CA VAL A 141 -9.78 1.14 9.48
C VAL A 141 -9.21 -0.24 9.76
N ALA A 142 -9.86 -0.99 10.65
CA ALA A 142 -9.47 -2.37 10.94
C ALA A 142 -9.98 -3.28 9.81
N LEU A 143 -9.21 -4.32 9.47
CA LEU A 143 -9.66 -5.33 8.51
C LEU A 143 -10.81 -6.15 9.07
N ASP A 144 -10.78 -6.49 10.36
CA ASP A 144 -11.88 -7.22 11.02
C ASP A 144 -13.22 -6.49 10.85
N GLU A 145 -13.20 -5.16 11.09
CA GLU A 145 -14.35 -4.27 10.90
C GLU A 145 -14.81 -4.21 9.44
N LEU A 146 -13.88 -4.20 8.48
CA LEU A 146 -14.19 -4.17 7.06
C LEU A 146 -14.86 -5.46 6.57
N ILE A 147 -14.35 -6.61 7.02
CA ILE A 147 -14.85 -7.91 6.56
C ILE A 147 -16.01 -8.44 7.42
N GLY A 148 -16.42 -7.69 8.45
CA GLY A 148 -17.57 -7.98 9.29
C GLY A 148 -17.36 -9.13 10.28
N VAL A 149 -16.16 -9.27 10.84
CA VAL A 149 -15.85 -10.27 11.88
C VAL A 149 -15.40 -9.59 13.17
N SER A 150 -15.59 -10.24 14.31
CA SER A 150 -15.13 -9.74 15.62
C SER A 150 -13.61 -9.62 15.69
N SER A 151 -12.91 -10.70 15.29
CA SER A 151 -11.47 -10.74 15.13
C SER A 151 -11.06 -11.90 14.21
N TYR A 152 -9.90 -11.77 13.57
CA TYR A 152 -9.29 -12.85 12.80
C TYR A 152 -9.07 -14.13 13.63
N GLU A 153 -8.67 -13.96 14.89
CA GLU A 153 -8.44 -15.08 15.81
C GLU A 153 -9.73 -15.83 16.12
N GLU A 154 -10.82 -15.12 16.44
CA GLU A 154 -12.13 -15.74 16.69
C GLU A 154 -12.71 -16.42 15.45
N LEU A 155 -12.56 -15.80 14.27
CA LEU A 155 -12.95 -16.41 13.00
C LEU A 155 -12.30 -17.78 12.85
N HIS A 156 -10.98 -17.86 13.03
CA HIS A 156 -10.25 -19.13 12.94
C HIS A 156 -10.60 -20.11 14.08
N ALA A 157 -10.76 -19.63 15.32
CA ALA A 157 -11.13 -20.47 16.46
C ALA A 157 -12.50 -21.16 16.26
N SER A 158 -13.41 -20.52 15.52
CA SER A 158 -14.70 -21.10 15.11
C SER A 158 -14.66 -21.99 13.85
N GLY A 159 -13.47 -22.22 13.28
CA GLY A 159 -13.29 -22.98 12.03
C GLY A 159 -13.54 -22.18 10.74
N GLY A 160 -13.69 -20.86 10.85
CA GLY A 160 -13.81 -19.94 9.72
C GLY A 160 -12.47 -19.64 9.04
N ARG A 161 -12.56 -19.03 7.86
CA ARG A 161 -11.44 -18.59 7.00
C ARG A 161 -11.86 -17.33 6.27
N GLU A 162 -10.98 -16.36 6.12
CA GLU A 162 -11.31 -15.18 5.32
C GLU A 162 -11.53 -15.52 3.85
N TYR A 163 -10.75 -16.48 3.34
CA TYR A 163 -10.84 -16.95 1.98
C TYR A 163 -10.40 -18.41 1.86
N ASP A 164 -11.02 -19.13 0.94
CA ASP A 164 -10.69 -20.50 0.58
C ASP A 164 -10.53 -20.59 -0.94
N PRO A 165 -9.30 -20.84 -1.45
CA PRO A 165 -9.04 -20.86 -2.89
C PRO A 165 -9.74 -22.00 -3.63
N GLU A 166 -10.16 -23.08 -2.95
CA GLU A 166 -10.86 -24.19 -3.60
C GLU A 166 -12.31 -23.84 -3.92
N THR A 167 -12.92 -22.98 -3.08
CA THR A 167 -14.33 -22.59 -3.22
C THR A 167 -14.53 -21.16 -3.71
N ASP A 168 -13.44 -20.37 -3.82
CA ASP A 168 -13.45 -18.93 -4.13
C ASP A 168 -14.37 -18.15 -3.18
N ARG A 169 -14.37 -18.52 -1.89
CA ARG A 169 -15.27 -17.99 -0.85
C ARG A 169 -14.61 -17.94 0.52
N GLY A 170 -15.09 -17.05 1.37
CA GLY A 170 -14.81 -17.11 2.80
C GLY A 170 -15.70 -18.11 3.53
N VAL A 171 -15.29 -18.48 4.74
CA VAL A 171 -16.06 -19.31 5.68
C VAL A 171 -16.25 -18.50 6.94
N GLY A 172 -17.48 -18.07 7.23
CA GLY A 172 -17.78 -17.15 8.33
C GLY A 172 -17.69 -15.66 7.96
N THR A 173 -17.26 -15.34 6.74
CA THR A 173 -17.38 -14.02 6.10
C THR A 173 -17.53 -14.22 4.59
N SER A 174 -18.20 -13.30 3.90
CA SER A 174 -18.36 -13.34 2.43
C SER A 174 -17.59 -12.20 1.72
N PHE A 175 -16.82 -11.40 2.46
CA PHE A 175 -16.17 -10.21 1.92
C PHE A 175 -15.22 -10.55 0.75
N TRP A 176 -14.53 -11.68 0.84
CA TRP A 176 -13.59 -12.13 -0.19
C TRP A 176 -14.21 -13.10 -1.21
N ASP A 177 -15.52 -13.29 -1.25
CA ASP A 177 -16.14 -14.25 -2.20
C ASP A 177 -16.01 -13.80 -3.65
N GLY A 178 -15.45 -14.61 -4.55
CA GLY A 178 -15.26 -14.24 -5.95
C GLY A 178 -14.14 -13.21 -6.09
N ILE A 179 -12.92 -13.59 -5.76
CA ILE A 179 -11.76 -12.69 -5.84
C ILE A 179 -11.39 -12.39 -7.30
N HIS A 180 -11.75 -13.29 -8.21
CA HIS A 180 -11.52 -13.18 -9.65
C HIS A 180 -12.59 -12.32 -10.38
N ASP A 181 -13.64 -11.92 -9.67
CA ASP A 181 -14.75 -11.10 -10.21
C ASP A 181 -14.42 -9.60 -10.09
N ALA A 182 -14.38 -8.91 -11.24
CA ALA A 182 -14.03 -7.50 -11.31
C ALA A 182 -15.06 -6.58 -10.64
N GLU A 183 -16.35 -6.91 -10.71
CA GLU A 183 -17.41 -6.11 -10.10
C GLU A 183 -17.38 -6.28 -8.58
N LYS A 184 -17.19 -7.51 -8.08
CA LYS A 184 -16.99 -7.71 -6.64
C LYS A 184 -15.72 -7.03 -6.12
N ASN A 185 -14.66 -6.97 -6.93
CA ASN A 185 -13.45 -6.20 -6.58
C ASN A 185 -13.75 -4.69 -6.48
N LYS A 186 -14.57 -4.13 -7.38
CA LYS A 186 -15.06 -2.75 -7.27
C LYS A 186 -15.88 -2.55 -6.00
N ASP A 187 -16.78 -3.46 -5.68
CA ASP A 187 -17.60 -3.43 -4.46
C ASP A 187 -16.75 -3.43 -3.19
N ARG A 188 -15.67 -4.23 -3.12
CA ARG A 188 -14.74 -4.24 -1.98
C ARG A 188 -14.10 -2.87 -1.75
N ILE A 189 -13.67 -2.21 -2.82
CA ILE A 189 -13.12 -0.85 -2.73
C ILE A 189 -14.20 0.12 -2.22
N TYR A 190 -15.43 -0.01 -2.72
CA TYR A 190 -16.56 0.82 -2.31
C TYR A 190 -16.92 0.61 -0.83
N GLU A 191 -16.98 -0.62 -0.34
CA GLU A 191 -17.23 -0.92 1.08
C GLU A 191 -16.14 -0.33 1.98
N ALA A 192 -14.89 -0.43 1.55
CA ALA A 192 -13.79 0.14 2.29
C ALA A 192 -13.85 1.68 2.31
N GLN A 193 -14.24 2.32 1.18
CA GLN A 193 -14.51 3.76 1.12
C GLN A 193 -15.65 4.17 2.05
N LYS A 194 -16.77 3.44 2.02
CA LYS A 194 -17.92 3.65 2.94
C LYS A 194 -17.48 3.56 4.39
N LEU A 195 -16.68 2.56 4.75
CA LEU A 195 -16.21 2.41 6.12
C LEU A 195 -15.38 3.62 6.56
N PHE A 196 -14.48 4.10 5.71
CA PHE A 196 -13.74 5.33 5.97
C PHE A 196 -14.67 6.55 6.12
N ALA A 197 -15.65 6.74 5.24
CA ALA A 197 -16.58 7.87 5.31
C ALA A 197 -17.46 7.83 6.58
N ARG A 198 -17.89 6.63 7.00
CA ARG A 198 -18.62 6.44 8.26
C ARG A 198 -17.78 6.72 9.49
N LYS A 199 -16.48 6.40 9.46
CA LYS A 199 -15.60 6.54 10.64
C LYS A 199 -14.94 7.93 10.72
N PHE A 200 -14.75 8.58 9.59
CA PHE A 200 -14.05 9.85 9.46
C PHE A 200 -14.90 10.85 8.67
N HIS A 201 -15.97 11.35 9.29
CA HIS A 201 -17.01 12.19 8.66
C HIS A 201 -16.50 13.48 7.99
N LEU A 202 -15.31 13.96 8.36
CA LEU A 202 -14.68 15.14 7.77
C LEU A 202 -13.86 14.81 6.51
N GLN A 203 -13.76 13.54 6.14
CA GLN A 203 -13.04 13.10 4.94
C GLN A 203 -14.01 12.83 3.80
N PRO A 204 -13.65 13.18 2.56
CA PRO A 204 -14.46 12.81 1.42
C PRO A 204 -14.47 11.28 1.26
N LEU A 205 -15.60 10.76 0.75
CA LEU A 205 -15.77 9.33 0.45
C LEU A 205 -14.62 8.81 -0.43
N GLN A 206 -14.30 9.60 -1.46
CA GLN A 206 -13.18 9.41 -2.36
C GLN A 206 -12.15 10.52 -2.17
N LEU A 207 -10.90 10.12 -1.96
CA LEU A 207 -9.76 11.02 -2.08
C LEU A 207 -9.27 10.95 -3.53
N PRO A 208 -8.83 12.06 -4.13
CA PRO A 208 -8.26 12.04 -5.47
C PRO A 208 -7.10 11.04 -5.49
N GLU A 209 -7.08 10.19 -6.50
CA GLU A 209 -5.94 9.30 -6.72
C GLU A 209 -4.78 10.13 -7.28
N PRO A 210 -3.58 10.02 -6.71
CA PRO A 210 -2.43 10.70 -7.25
C PRO A 210 -2.15 10.21 -8.66
N ALA A 211 -2.00 11.12 -9.61
CA ALA A 211 -1.62 10.80 -10.96
C ALA A 211 -0.29 10.03 -10.98
N CYS A 212 -0.25 8.95 -11.76
CA CYS A 212 0.97 8.27 -12.14
C CYS A 212 1.39 8.77 -13.53
N GLY A 213 2.60 9.32 -13.64
CA GLY A 213 3.05 10.06 -14.83
C GLY A 213 3.81 9.26 -15.88
#